data_AF-A0A7C1GF30-F1
#
_entry.id   AF-A0A7C1GF30-F1
#
_cell.length_a   1.000
_cell.length_b   1.000
_cell.length_c   1.000
_cell.angle_alpha   90.00
_cell.angle_beta   90.00
_cell.angle_gamma   90.00
#
_symmetry.space_group_name_H-M   'P 1'
#
loop_
_entity.id
_entity.type
_entity.pdbx_description
1 polymer ?
#
loop_
_entity_poly.entity_id
_entity_poly.type
_entity_poly.pdbx_seq_one_letter_code
_entity_poly.pdbx_strand_id
1 'polypeptide(L)' 'TPGLDTNKWNYIVADEETGQTSREGVFAGGDIVTGSATVILAMGAGRKAANAIHAYVMSK' A
#
# COMPACT_ATOMS: atom_id res chain seq x y z
N THR A 1 11.88 -7.45 8.02
CA THR A 1 11.57 -7.73 6.60
C THR A 1 12.51 -6.88 5.76
N PRO A 2 13.58 -7.44 5.16
CA PRO A 2 14.53 -6.62 4.41
C PRO A 2 13.85 -5.89 3.25
N GLY A 3 14.10 -4.60 3.11
CA GLY A 3 13.59 -3.79 2.01
C GLY A 3 12.12 -3.41 2.10
N LEU A 4 11.51 -3.42 3.30
CA LEU A 4 10.18 -2.88 3.53
C LEU A 4 10.26 -1.81 4.61
N ASP A 5 10.03 -0.56 4.22
CA ASP A 5 10.13 0.58 5.14
C ASP A 5 8.89 0.70 6.00
N THR A 6 9.12 1.04 7.26
CA THR A 6 8.07 1.32 8.23
C THR A 6 8.29 2.69 8.86
N ASN A 7 7.20 3.37 9.20
CA ASN A 7 7.29 4.61 9.96
C ASN A 7 7.62 4.33 11.45
N LYS A 8 7.76 5.40 12.25
CA LYS A 8 8.07 5.31 13.69
C LYS A 8 7.06 4.53 14.54
N TRP A 9 5.89 4.21 13.99
CA TRP A 9 4.82 3.44 14.62
C TRP A 9 4.71 2.01 14.07
N ASN A 10 5.67 1.57 13.26
CA ASN A 10 5.68 0.27 12.58
C ASN A 10 4.57 0.08 11.52
N TYR A 11 3.92 1.15 11.07
CA TYR A 11 3.05 1.08 9.88
C TYR A 11 3.90 1.06 8.60
N ILE A 12 3.42 0.36 7.58
CA ILE A 12 4.12 0.24 6.29
C ILE A 12 4.08 1.59 5.58
N VAL A 13 5.25 2.03 5.09
CA VAL A 13 5.33 3.19 4.21
C VAL A 13 4.94 2.74 2.80
N ALA A 14 3.86 3.30 2.28
CA ALA A 14 3.38 3.05 0.93
C ALA A 14 2.96 4.37 0.28
N ASP A 15 3.06 4.43 -1.05
CA ASP A 15 2.57 5.55 -1.84
C ASP A 15 1.04 5.68 -1.74
N GLU A 16 0.52 6.89 -1.53
CA GLU A 16 -0.91 7.10 -1.26
C GLU A 16 -1.82 6.89 -2.48
N GLU A 17 -1.27 6.97 -3.69
CA GLU A 17 -2.02 6.83 -4.94
C GLU A 17 -1.97 5.42 -5.52
N THR A 18 -0.86 4.72 -5.31
CA THR A 18 -0.61 3.39 -5.89
C THR A 18 -0.59 2.28 -4.85
N GLY A 19 -0.38 2.61 -3.57
CA GLY A 19 -0.13 1.64 -2.52
C GLY A 19 1.22 0.95 -2.64
N GLN A 20 2.13 1.39 -3.52
CA GLN A 20 3.42 0.74 -3.71
C GLN A 20 4.32 0.98 -2.49
N THR A 21 4.91 -0.09 -1.98
CA THR A 21 5.86 -0.01 -0.86
C THR A 21 7.29 0.18 -1.37
N SER A 22 8.26 0.36 -0.47
CA SER A 22 9.67 0.42 -0.87
C SER A 22 10.23 -0.88 -1.45
N ARG A 23 9.50 -2.00 -1.32
CA ARG A 23 9.84 -3.26 -2.01
C ARG A 23 9.13 -3.35 -3.35
N GLU A 24 9.90 -3.56 -4.41
CA GLU A 24 9.34 -3.77 -5.75
C GLU A 24 8.35 -4.96 -5.76
N GLY A 25 7.21 -4.77 -6.43
CA GLY A 25 6.15 -5.78 -6.53
C GLY A 25 5.34 -6.00 -5.24
N VAL A 26 5.57 -5.21 -4.18
CA VAL A 26 4.78 -5.25 -2.95
C VAL A 26 3.99 -3.97 -2.76
N PHE A 27 2.71 -4.16 -2.46
CA PHE A 27 1.73 -3.10 -2.26
C PHE A 27 1.05 -3.25 -0.90
N ALA A 28 0.66 -2.14 -0.29
CA ALA A 28 -0.04 -2.07 0.97
C ALA A 28 -1.10 -0.96 0.94
N GLY A 29 -2.19 -1.14 1.68
CA GLY A 29 -3.28 -0.17 1.80
C GLY A 29 -4.16 -0.44 3.01
N GLY A 30 -4.96 0.56 3.39
CA GLY A 30 -5.82 0.50 4.57
C GLY A 30 -5.09 0.80 5.87
N ASP A 31 -5.63 0.30 6.99
CA ASP A 31 -5.19 0.67 8.35
C ASP A 31 -3.71 0.41 8.62
N ILE A 32 -3.10 -0.56 7.91
CA ILE A 32 -1.67 -0.87 8.05
C ILE A 32 -0.75 0.22 7.48
N VAL A 33 -1.28 1.15 6.68
CA VAL A 33 -0.58 2.30 6.09
C VAL A 33 -1.00 3.60 6.78
N THR A 34 -2.31 3.83 6.92
CA THR A 34 -2.86 5.11 7.41
C THR A 34 -3.00 5.17 8.94
N GLY A 35 -2.85 4.05 9.65
CA GLY A 35 -3.34 3.92 11.03
C GLY A 35 -4.87 3.81 11.06
N SER A 36 -5.46 3.61 12.26
CA SER A 36 -6.90 3.39 12.46
C SER A 36 -7.76 4.39 11.68
N ALA A 37 -8.25 3.97 10.52
CA ALA A 37 -9.04 4.78 9.61
C ALA A 37 -10.47 4.24 9.55
N THR A 38 -11.31 4.91 8.76
CA THR A 38 -12.68 4.43 8.52
C THR A 38 -12.67 3.35 7.43
N VAL A 39 -13.68 2.47 7.45
CA VAL A 39 -13.84 1.39 6.46
C VAL A 39 -13.84 1.92 5.03
N ILE A 40 -14.43 3.08 4.77
CA ILE A 40 -14.48 3.67 3.43
C ILE A 40 -13.10 4.08 2.91
N LEU A 41 -12.21 4.55 3.80
CA LEU A 41 -10.84 4.89 3.44
C LEU A 41 -10.01 3.63 3.16
N ALA A 42 -10.19 2.59 3.98
CA ALA A 42 -9.53 1.30 3.75
C ALA A 42 -9.95 0.68 2.40
N MET A 43 -11.24 0.73 2.07
CA MET A 43 -11.76 0.28 0.77
C MET A 43 -11.21 1.12 -0.40
N GLY A 44 -11.08 2.44 -0.22
CA GLY A 44 -10.49 3.33 -1.21
C GLY A 44 -9.02 3.00 -1.49
N ALA A 45 -8.23 2.83 -0.44
CA ALA A 45 -6.82 2.43 -0.52
C ALA A 45 -6.66 1.05 -1.17
N GLY A 46 -7.53 0.09 -0.82
CA GLY A 46 -7.54 -1.24 -1.43
C GLY A 46 -7.80 -1.20 -2.94
N ARG A 47 -8.75 -0.38 -3.39
CA ARG A 47 -9.04 -0.21 -4.84
C ARG A 47 -7.86 0.38 -5.59
N LYS A 48 -7.20 1.40 -5.02
CA LYS A 48 -6.00 2.01 -5.61
C LYS A 48 -4.85 1.00 -5.74
N ALA A 49 -4.56 0.28 -4.66
CA ALA A 49 -3.55 -0.78 -4.65
C ALA A 49 -3.84 -1.88 -5.67
N ALA A 50 -5.11 -2.32 -5.79
CA ALA A 50 -5.50 -3.32 -6.78
C ALA A 50 -5.25 -2.86 -8.23
N ASN A 51 -5.56 -1.61 -8.55
CA ASN A 51 -5.28 -1.03 -9.87
C ASN A 51 -3.78 -0.97 -10.17
N ALA A 52 -2.97 -0.57 -9.19
CA ALA A 52 -1.52 -0.52 -9.33
C ALA A 52 -0.90 -1.92 -9.48
N ILE A 53 -1.38 -2.91 -8.72
CA ILE A 53 -0.99 -4.32 -8.87
C ILE A 53 -1.34 -4.80 -10.27
N HIS A 54 -2.55 -4.51 -10.76
CA HIS A 54 -2.98 -4.90 -12.10
C HIS A 54 -2.07 -4.29 -13.17
N ALA A 55 -1.80 -2.98 -13.11
CA ALA A 55 -0.89 -2.32 -14.03
C ALA A 55 0.54 -2.90 -13.97
N TYR A 56 1.05 -3.18 -12.77
CA TYR A 56 2.38 -3.79 -12.58
C TYR A 56 2.47 -5.18 -13.19
N VAL A 57 1.45 -6.03 -13.01
CA VAL A 57 1.44 -7.39 -13.56
C VAL A 57 1.24 -7.38 -15.08
N MET A 58 0.42 -6.48 -15.63
CA MET A 58 0.15 -6.39 -17.07
C MET A 58 1.30 -5.74 -17.87
N SER A 59 2.17 -4.97 -17.22
CA SER A 59 3.34 -4.33 -17.84
C SER A 59 4.62 -5.15 -17.76
N LYS A 60 4.58 -6.30 -17.06
CA LYS A 60 5.62 -7.33 -17.10
C LYS A 60 5.39 -8.32 -18.23
#